data_AF-A0A8S1QYN6-F1
#
_entry.id   AF-A0A8S1QYN6-F1
#
_cell.length_a   1.000
_cell.length_b   1.000
_cell.length_c   1.000
_cell.angle_alpha   90.00
_cell.angle_beta   90.00
_cell.angle_gamma   90.00
#
_symmetry.space_group_name_H-M   'P 1'
#
loop_
_entity.id
_entity.type
_entity.pdbx_description
1 polymer ?
#
loop_
_entity_poly.entity_id
_entity_poly.type
_entity_poly.pdbx_seq_one_letter_code
_entity_poly.pdbx_strand_id
1 'polypeptide(L)'
;MNKLTIPFDNENDEFFDEDAISKSTIQALNNSFNKEQLDEQIERPFTPLDVQIEIIPKEQCPHCKRQFFYGRLPLHLRSCTAEHPFVKKSKKQKTQAIPKQPTLQSCSQCHKKYRNLKVHTCQNKIKTLDKYKVVAQINEEEEADETLIQELSSSQPSFLPKIKQRTQNILSRSVPIAKCPSCQKSFEQKAYEKHIQLCIRINSGNQFQRTIFCTNCGNKFANNHKYCGSCGKKRL
;
A
#
# COMPACT_ATOMS: atom_id res chain seq x y z
N MET A 1 -26.36 -23.84 -65.55
CA MET A 1 -25.16 -24.21 -64.77
C MET A 1 -24.08 -23.18 -65.07
N ASN A 2 -24.03 -22.08 -64.32
CA ASN A 2 -23.04 -21.01 -64.54
C ASN A 2 -22.13 -20.93 -63.31
N LYS A 3 -20.87 -21.33 -63.49
CA LYS A 3 -19.80 -21.14 -62.50
C LYS A 3 -19.25 -19.73 -62.66
N LEU A 4 -19.49 -18.88 -61.68
CA LEU A 4 -18.85 -17.57 -61.54
C LEU A 4 -17.60 -17.75 -60.68
N THR A 5 -16.44 -17.62 -61.31
CA THR A 5 -15.12 -17.54 -60.68
C THR A 5 -14.87 -16.09 -60.26
N ILE A 6 -14.63 -15.86 -58.97
CA ILE A 6 -14.28 -14.56 -58.41
C ILE A 6 -12.73 -14.45 -58.37
N PRO A 7 -12.12 -13.28 -58.69
CA PRO A 7 -10.68 -13.11 -58.61
C PRO A 7 -10.24 -12.94 -57.15
N PHE A 8 -9.12 -13.58 -56.78
CA PHE A 8 -8.39 -13.30 -55.55
C PHE A 8 -7.52 -12.07 -55.78
N ASP A 9 -7.92 -10.94 -55.22
CA ASP A 9 -7.06 -9.77 -55.10
C ASP A 9 -6.09 -9.97 -53.93
N ASN A 10 -4.80 -10.00 -54.27
CA ASN A 10 -3.67 -9.94 -53.35
C ASN A 10 -3.65 -8.56 -52.70
N GLU A 11 -4.09 -8.46 -51.45
CA GLU A 11 -3.75 -7.32 -50.61
C GLU A 11 -2.36 -7.57 -50.01
N ASN A 12 -1.42 -6.73 -50.44
CA ASN A 12 -0.09 -6.64 -49.87
C ASN A 12 -0.19 -6.19 -48.41
N ASP A 13 0.23 -7.06 -47.50
CA ASP A 13 0.62 -6.71 -46.13
C ASP A 13 1.76 -5.67 -46.19
N GLU A 14 1.41 -4.38 -46.22
CA GLU A 14 2.32 -3.32 -45.80
C GLU A 14 2.52 -3.42 -44.29
N PHE A 15 3.47 -4.28 -43.94
CA PHE A 15 4.11 -4.41 -42.64
C PHE A 15 4.74 -3.07 -42.24
N PHE A 16 3.98 -2.25 -41.50
CA PHE A 16 4.51 -1.06 -40.85
C PHE A 16 5.51 -1.46 -39.76
N ASP A 17 6.80 -1.33 -40.06
CA ASP A 17 7.89 -1.41 -39.07
C ASP A 17 7.80 -0.25 -38.06
N GLU A 18 6.96 -0.41 -37.03
CA GLU A 18 6.83 0.52 -35.89
C GLU A 18 8.02 0.50 -34.92
N ASP A 19 9.09 -0.24 -35.23
CA ASP A 19 10.25 -0.45 -34.33
C ASP A 19 11.46 0.46 -34.60
N ALA A 20 11.41 1.33 -35.63
CA ALA A 20 12.59 2.12 -36.04
C ALA A 20 12.78 3.47 -35.31
N ILE A 21 11.77 4.00 -34.59
CA ILE A 21 11.85 5.37 -34.03
C ILE A 21 12.39 5.44 -32.59
N SER A 22 12.57 4.33 -31.87
CA SER A 22 12.80 4.37 -30.41
C SER A 22 14.25 4.18 -29.90
N LYS A 23 15.27 4.17 -30.77
CA LYS A 23 16.67 3.98 -30.33
C LYS A 23 17.60 5.18 -30.49
N SER A 24 17.35 6.09 -31.45
CA SER A 24 18.25 7.25 -31.65
C SER A 24 17.99 8.39 -30.67
N THR A 25 16.76 8.58 -30.19
CA THR A 25 16.39 9.71 -29.31
C THR A 25 16.84 9.51 -27.85
N ILE A 26 16.96 8.27 -27.38
CA ILE A 26 17.37 7.97 -25.99
C ILE A 26 18.90 8.13 -25.82
N GLN A 27 19.68 8.03 -26.89
CA GLN A 27 21.14 8.15 -26.81
C GLN A 27 21.64 9.60 -26.73
N ALA A 28 20.82 10.58 -27.13
CA ALA A 28 21.21 12.00 -27.08
C ALA A 28 21.10 12.63 -25.68
N LEU A 29 20.30 12.08 -24.77
CA LEU A 29 20.14 12.63 -23.41
C LEU A 29 21.17 12.11 -22.39
N ASN A 30 21.96 11.09 -22.74
CA ASN A 30 22.98 10.53 -21.85
C ASN A 30 24.37 11.18 -21.98
N ASN A 31 24.58 12.11 -22.93
CA ASN A 31 25.90 12.69 -23.20
C ASN A 31 26.12 14.13 -22.67
N SER A 32 25.20 14.70 -21.89
CA SER A 32 25.31 16.09 -21.42
C SER A 32 25.41 16.28 -19.90
N PHE A 33 25.42 15.21 -19.10
CA PHE A 33 25.62 15.36 -17.66
C PHE A 33 27.09 15.09 -17.32
N ASN A 34 27.89 16.15 -17.32
CA ASN A 34 29.29 16.13 -16.90
C ASN A 34 29.39 15.58 -15.48
N LYS A 35 29.87 14.34 -15.38
CA LYS A 35 30.07 13.60 -14.13
C LYS A 35 30.98 14.35 -13.14
N GLU A 36 31.88 15.20 -13.65
CA GLU A 36 32.79 16.02 -12.85
C GLU A 36 32.08 17.09 -12.01
N GLN A 37 30.91 17.61 -12.42
CA GLN A 37 30.17 18.59 -11.60
C GLN A 37 29.41 17.98 -10.43
N LEU A 38 29.21 16.66 -10.42
CA LEU A 38 28.50 15.97 -9.35
C LEU A 38 29.41 15.65 -8.16
N ASP A 39 30.68 15.32 -8.43
CA ASP A 39 31.65 15.00 -7.39
C ASP A 39 32.08 16.24 -6.58
N GLU A 40 32.07 17.44 -7.19
CA GLU A 40 32.35 18.71 -6.49
C GLU A 40 31.25 19.12 -5.48
N GLN A 41 30.04 18.56 -5.57
CA GLN A 41 28.98 18.83 -4.57
C GLN A 41 29.02 17.88 -3.37
N ILE A 42 29.77 16.78 -3.45
CA ILE A 42 29.84 15.76 -2.39
C ILE A 42 30.90 16.13 -1.32
N GLU A 43 31.87 16.98 -1.67
CA GLU A 43 32.93 17.39 -0.74
C GLU A 43 32.65 18.70 0.01
N ARG A 44 31.41 19.19 0.08
CA ARG A 44 31.11 20.23 1.07
C ARG A 44 31.26 19.59 2.46
N PRO A 45 32.28 19.96 3.26
CA PRO A 45 32.39 19.46 4.61
C PRO A 45 31.10 19.82 5.32
N PHE A 46 30.44 18.82 5.91
CA PHE A 46 29.37 19.04 6.85
C PHE A 46 29.93 19.95 7.93
N THR A 47 29.68 21.25 7.82
CA THR A 47 29.91 22.16 8.93
C THR A 47 28.96 21.68 10.03
N PRO A 48 29.48 21.29 11.21
CA PRO A 48 28.63 20.92 12.32
C PRO A 48 27.89 22.19 12.75
N LEU A 49 26.68 22.37 12.23
CA LEU A 49 25.70 23.35 12.69
C LEU A 49 25.00 22.88 13.98
N ASP A 50 25.53 21.83 14.61
CA ASP A 50 25.30 21.45 16.00
C ASP A 50 26.43 22.10 16.80
N VAL A 51 26.26 23.06 17.70
CA VAL A 51 25.58 22.93 19.00
C VAL A 51 25.25 24.34 19.51
N GLN A 52 24.22 24.96 18.96
CA GLN A 52 23.51 26.05 19.66
C GLN A 52 22.01 25.80 19.60
N ILE A 53 21.60 24.61 20.05
CA ILE A 53 20.23 24.40 20.51
C ILE A 53 20.12 25.16 21.83
N GLU A 54 20.00 26.48 21.68
CA GLU A 54 19.68 27.38 22.77
C GLU A 54 18.46 26.82 23.50
N ILE A 55 18.50 26.95 24.81
CA ILE A 55 17.50 26.45 25.75
C ILE A 55 16.16 27.12 25.39
N ILE A 56 15.39 26.49 24.51
CA ILE A 56 14.09 27.03 24.09
C ILE A 56 13.21 27.10 25.34
N PRO A 57 12.72 28.29 25.73
CA PRO A 57 11.87 28.45 26.90
C PRO A 57 10.63 27.56 26.78
N LYS A 58 10.34 26.82 27.85
CA LYS A 58 9.14 25.98 27.94
C LYS A 58 8.11 26.67 28.82
N GLU A 59 6.90 26.80 28.31
CA GLU A 59 5.77 27.36 29.06
C GLU A 59 4.98 26.22 29.72
N GLN A 60 4.53 26.43 30.96
CA GLN A 60 3.79 25.44 31.72
C GLN A 60 2.28 25.76 31.71
N CYS A 61 1.44 24.78 31.43
CA CYS A 61 0.00 24.93 31.51
C CYS A 61 -0.47 25.16 32.95
N PRO A 62 -1.26 26.22 33.25
CA PRO A 62 -1.71 26.53 34.61
C PRO A 62 -2.67 25.48 35.18
N HIS A 63 -3.40 24.75 34.32
CA HIS A 63 -4.42 23.79 34.75
C HIS A 63 -3.85 22.38 34.99
N CYS A 64 -2.99 21.88 34.10
CA CYS A 64 -2.47 20.51 34.20
C CYS A 64 -0.96 20.41 34.47
N LYS A 65 -0.26 21.54 34.61
CA LYS A 65 1.18 21.62 34.92
C LYS A 65 2.11 20.95 33.89
N ARG A 66 1.66 20.68 32.66
CA ARG A 66 2.52 20.17 31.58
C ARG A 66 3.31 21.30 30.93
N GLN A 67 4.57 21.02 30.60
CA GLN A 67 5.45 21.93 29.88
C GLN A 67 5.32 21.72 28.36
N PHE A 68 5.25 22.81 27.61
CA PHE A 68 5.14 22.84 26.16
C PHE A 68 6.19 23.78 25.57
N PHE A 69 6.62 23.49 24.34
CA PHE A 69 7.39 24.44 23.54
C PHE A 69 6.48 25.59 23.07
N TYR A 70 7.09 26.73 22.78
CA TYR A 70 6.40 27.91 22.27
C TYR A 70 5.48 27.55 21.09
N GLY A 71 4.25 28.08 21.11
CA GLY A 71 3.21 27.80 20.11
C GLY A 71 2.36 26.54 20.35
N ARG A 72 2.80 25.56 21.16
CA ARG A 72 1.96 24.38 21.50
C ARG A 72 1.06 24.60 22.70
N LEU A 73 1.38 25.51 23.60
CA LEU A 73 0.55 25.82 24.78
C LEU A 73 -0.86 26.33 24.39
N PRO A 74 -1.02 27.27 23.43
CA PRO A 74 -2.35 27.72 23.01
C PRO A 74 -3.26 26.59 22.50
N LEU A 75 -2.70 25.64 21.74
CA LEU A 75 -3.43 24.46 21.26
C LEU A 75 -3.91 23.58 22.41
N HIS A 76 -3.08 23.41 23.44
CA HIS A 76 -3.43 22.64 24.61
C HIS A 76 -4.52 23.32 25.45
N LEU A 77 -4.43 24.64 25.65
CA LEU A 77 -5.40 25.43 26.41
C LEU A 77 -6.82 25.39 25.81
N ARG A 78 -6.97 25.15 24.49
CA ARG A 78 -8.29 24.90 23.86
C ARG A 78 -9.02 23.69 24.43
N SER A 79 -8.29 22.72 24.96
CA SER A 79 -8.80 21.43 25.45
C SER A 79 -8.61 21.21 26.95
N CYS A 80 -7.78 22.03 27.59
CA CYS A 80 -7.44 21.90 29.00
C CYS A 80 -7.94 23.13 29.74
N THR A 81 -9.09 22.99 30.39
CA THR A 81 -9.71 24.05 31.20
C THR A 81 -9.53 23.77 32.69
N ALA A 82 -9.85 24.75 33.54
CA ALA A 82 -9.80 24.58 35.00
C ALA A 82 -10.74 23.48 35.51
N GLU A 83 -11.91 23.32 34.87
CA GLU A 83 -12.90 22.31 35.22
C GLU A 83 -12.53 20.92 34.70
N HIS A 84 -11.86 20.86 33.56
CA HIS A 84 -11.46 19.62 32.91
C HIS A 84 -9.96 19.62 32.61
N PRO A 85 -9.11 19.59 33.66
CA PRO A 85 -7.68 19.52 33.44
C PRO A 85 -7.40 18.20 32.73
N PHE A 86 -6.68 18.26 31.60
CA PHE A 86 -6.23 17.08 30.88
C PHE A 86 -5.08 16.42 31.67
N VAL A 87 -5.40 15.93 32.87
CA VAL A 87 -4.53 15.08 33.65
C VAL A 87 -4.49 13.79 32.84
N LYS A 88 -3.35 13.51 32.20
CA LYS A 88 -3.08 12.16 31.69
C LYS A 88 -3.30 11.36 32.95
N LYS A 89 -4.31 10.48 32.96
CA LYS A 89 -4.45 9.46 33.99
C LYS A 89 -3.09 8.77 33.96
N SER A 90 -2.18 9.23 34.82
CA SER A 90 -0.93 8.57 35.06
C SER A 90 -1.38 7.16 35.36
N LYS A 91 -0.74 6.17 34.72
CA LYS A 91 -1.04 4.77 34.98
C LYS A 91 -0.68 4.51 36.44
N LYS A 92 -1.50 4.99 37.37
CA LYS A 92 -1.49 4.71 38.79
C LYS A 92 -1.89 3.26 38.83
N GLN A 93 -0.86 2.43 38.92
CA GLN A 93 -0.87 1.06 39.42
C GLN A 93 -2.28 0.51 39.54
N LYS A 94 -2.81 -0.02 38.44
CA LYS A 94 -3.97 -0.89 38.49
C LYS A 94 -3.49 -2.13 39.23
N THR A 95 -3.73 -2.17 40.54
CA THR A 95 -3.66 -3.38 41.36
C THR A 95 -4.34 -4.47 40.55
N GLN A 96 -3.57 -5.49 40.19
CA GLN A 96 -3.95 -6.51 39.24
C GLN A 96 -5.11 -7.32 39.83
N ALA A 97 -6.34 -6.99 39.47
CA ALA A 97 -7.32 -8.05 39.28
C ALA A 97 -6.80 -8.89 38.12
N ILE A 98 -6.31 -10.09 38.44
CA ILE A 98 -5.80 -11.09 37.51
C ILE A 98 -6.81 -11.19 36.36
N PRO A 99 -6.47 -10.77 35.13
CA PRO A 99 -7.35 -10.98 34.00
C PRO A 99 -7.40 -12.49 33.78
N LYS A 100 -8.52 -13.13 34.17
CA LYS A 100 -8.84 -14.51 33.79
C LYS A 100 -8.60 -14.61 32.28
N GLN A 101 -7.62 -15.43 31.90
CA GLN A 101 -7.25 -15.55 30.50
C GLN A 101 -8.50 -15.91 29.69
N PRO A 102 -8.79 -15.20 28.60
CA PRO A 102 -9.93 -15.53 27.75
C PRO A 102 -9.70 -16.95 27.22
N THR A 103 -10.53 -17.89 27.68
CA THR A 103 -10.52 -19.28 27.23
C THR A 103 -10.85 -19.30 25.75
N LEU A 104 -9.87 -19.67 24.93
CA LEU A 104 -10.05 -19.88 23.50
C LEU A 104 -10.95 -21.11 23.30
N GLN A 105 -12.22 -20.90 22.99
CA GLN A 105 -13.12 -21.99 22.61
C GLN A 105 -12.93 -22.32 21.13
N SER A 106 -12.81 -23.61 20.81
CA SER A 106 -12.79 -24.10 19.43
C SER A 106 -14.21 -24.19 18.89
N CYS A 107 -14.44 -23.68 17.68
CA CYS A 107 -15.70 -23.89 16.98
C CYS A 107 -15.86 -25.37 16.61
N SER A 108 -16.99 -26.00 16.95
CA SER A 108 -17.25 -27.42 16.65
C SER A 108 -17.36 -27.73 15.16
N GLN A 109 -17.64 -26.75 14.30
CA GLN A 109 -17.79 -26.95 12.86
C GLN A 109 -16.52 -26.75 12.05
N CYS A 110 -15.67 -25.77 12.42
CA CYS A 110 -14.44 -25.49 11.67
C CYS A 110 -13.15 -25.72 12.47
N HIS A 111 -13.25 -26.15 13.74
CA HIS A 111 -12.16 -26.39 14.69
C HIS A 111 -11.18 -25.23 14.93
N LYS A 112 -11.43 -24.04 14.37
CA LYS A 112 -10.62 -22.84 14.61
C LYS A 112 -10.91 -22.27 16.01
N LYS A 113 -9.86 -21.78 16.66
CA LYS A 113 -9.90 -21.21 18.02
C LYS A 113 -10.18 -19.72 17.95
N TYR A 114 -11.25 -19.26 18.58
CA TYR A 114 -11.66 -17.85 18.59
C TYR A 114 -11.72 -17.31 20.02
N ARG A 115 -11.46 -15.99 20.17
CA ARG A 115 -11.59 -15.30 21.46
C ARG A 115 -13.04 -15.05 21.88
N ASN A 116 -13.95 -14.96 20.92
CA ASN A 116 -15.38 -14.76 21.15
C ASN A 116 -16.17 -15.58 20.14
N LEU A 117 -16.69 -16.74 20.58
CA LEU A 117 -17.45 -17.64 19.71
C LEU A 117 -18.73 -16.97 19.18
N LYS A 118 -19.33 -16.03 19.94
CA LYS A 118 -20.56 -15.30 19.56
C LYS A 118 -20.43 -14.46 18.28
N VAL A 119 -19.23 -14.05 17.89
CA VAL A 119 -19.01 -13.21 16.69
C VAL A 119 -18.66 -14.06 15.47
N HIS A 120 -18.35 -15.34 15.66
CA HIS A 120 -17.98 -16.23 14.58
C HIS A 120 -19.23 -16.88 13.97
N THR A 121 -19.73 -16.32 12.88
CA THR A 121 -20.70 -17.00 12.00
C THR A 121 -19.95 -17.98 11.11
N CYS A 122 -19.97 -19.26 11.48
CA CYS A 122 -19.43 -20.35 10.64
C CYS A 122 -20.37 -20.56 9.44
N GLN A 123 -20.33 -19.65 8.46
CA GLN A 123 -20.99 -19.91 7.19
C GLN A 123 -20.17 -20.99 6.49
N ASN A 124 -20.72 -22.21 6.51
CA ASN A 124 -20.26 -23.35 5.72
C ASN A 124 -20.03 -22.90 4.28
N LYS A 125 -18.77 -22.59 3.93
CA LYS A 125 -18.33 -22.51 2.54
C LYS A 125 -18.13 -23.94 2.00
N ILE A 126 -19.21 -24.70 1.99
CA ILE A 126 -19.39 -25.74 1.00
C ILE A 126 -19.94 -24.97 -0.22
N LYS A 127 -19.39 -25.19 -1.42
CA LYS A 127 -19.76 -24.57 -2.73
C LYS A 127 -18.78 -23.55 -3.33
N THR A 128 -17.53 -23.92 -3.54
CA THR A 128 -16.73 -23.29 -4.63
C THR A 128 -15.99 -24.27 -5.54
N LEU A 129 -16.34 -25.57 -5.55
CA LEU A 129 -15.77 -26.50 -6.53
C LEU A 129 -16.62 -26.68 -7.80
N ASP A 130 -17.90 -26.27 -7.81
CA ASP A 130 -18.76 -26.44 -9.00
C ASP A 130 -18.78 -25.23 -9.97
N LYS A 131 -18.09 -24.13 -9.65
CA LYS A 131 -18.08 -22.95 -10.53
C LYS A 131 -17.07 -23.04 -11.70
N TYR A 132 -16.22 -24.07 -11.74
CA TYR A 132 -15.23 -24.23 -12.81
C TYR A 132 -15.67 -25.17 -13.95
N LYS A 133 -16.90 -25.67 -13.96
CA LYS A 133 -17.42 -26.48 -15.08
C LYS A 133 -18.24 -25.71 -16.12
N VAL A 134 -18.53 -24.42 -15.92
CA VAL A 134 -19.37 -23.64 -16.86
C VAL A 134 -18.56 -22.72 -17.79
N VAL A 135 -17.26 -22.54 -17.56
CA VAL A 135 -16.42 -21.69 -18.42
C VAL A 135 -15.93 -22.41 -19.69
N ALA A 136 -16.18 -23.72 -19.82
CA ALA A 136 -15.81 -24.49 -21.01
C ALA A 136 -16.88 -24.52 -22.12
N GLN A 137 -18.02 -23.83 -21.94
CA GLN A 137 -19.14 -23.88 -22.91
C GLN A 137 -19.51 -22.52 -23.55
N ILE A 138 -18.77 -21.45 -23.28
CA ILE A 138 -19.10 -20.11 -23.83
C ILE A 138 -18.19 -19.76 -25.05
N ASN A 139 -17.21 -20.59 -25.38
CA ASN A 139 -16.28 -20.32 -26.49
C ASN A 139 -16.71 -20.87 -27.86
N GLU A 140 -17.97 -21.33 -28.04
CA GLU A 140 -18.44 -21.87 -29.33
C GLU A 140 -19.66 -21.12 -29.92
N GLU A 141 -20.21 -20.10 -29.26
CA GLU A 141 -21.36 -19.34 -29.78
C GLU A 141 -21.00 -17.92 -30.29
N GLU A 142 -19.73 -17.53 -30.27
CA GLU A 142 -19.27 -16.19 -30.70
C GLU A 142 -18.97 -16.07 -32.21
N GLU A 143 -19.41 -17.04 -33.03
CA GLU A 143 -19.21 -17.04 -34.50
C GLU A 143 -20.50 -16.79 -35.32
N ALA A 144 -21.65 -16.59 -34.68
CA ALA A 144 -22.95 -16.45 -35.38
C ALA A 144 -23.50 -15.01 -35.49
N ASP A 145 -22.94 -14.02 -34.78
CA ASP A 145 -23.57 -12.70 -34.61
C ASP A 145 -22.88 -11.53 -35.36
N GLU A 146 -21.98 -11.79 -36.32
CA GLU A 146 -21.39 -10.72 -37.14
C GLU A 146 -22.27 -10.24 -38.30
N THR A 147 -23.41 -10.88 -38.60
CA THR A 147 -24.26 -10.48 -39.75
C THR A 147 -25.40 -9.53 -39.41
N LEU A 148 -25.64 -9.20 -38.13
CA LEU A 148 -26.79 -8.36 -37.73
C LEU A 148 -26.44 -6.88 -37.45
N ILE A 149 -25.16 -6.52 -37.42
CA ILE A 149 -24.73 -5.16 -37.04
C ILE A 149 -24.72 -4.20 -38.24
N GLN A 150 -24.80 -4.71 -39.48
CA GLN A 150 -24.71 -3.86 -40.68
C GLN A 150 -26.04 -3.21 -41.10
N GLU A 151 -27.20 -3.68 -40.63
CA GLU A 151 -28.52 -3.14 -41.00
C GLU A 151 -29.06 -2.01 -40.10
N LEU A 152 -28.47 -1.76 -38.93
CA LEU A 152 -28.96 -0.72 -37.99
C LEU A 152 -28.30 0.66 -38.19
N SER A 153 -27.47 0.83 -39.22
CA SER A 153 -26.73 2.08 -39.47
C SER A 153 -27.43 3.09 -40.39
N SER A 154 -28.60 2.76 -40.96
CA SER A 154 -29.23 3.54 -42.05
C SER A 154 -30.45 4.39 -41.68
N SER A 155 -30.88 4.45 -40.42
CA SER A 155 -32.04 5.29 -40.02
C SER A 155 -31.71 6.26 -38.89
N GLN A 156 -31.47 7.53 -39.27
CA GLN A 156 -31.52 8.65 -38.34
C GLN A 156 -32.95 8.82 -37.79
N PRO A 157 -33.06 9.26 -36.54
CA PRO A 157 -33.63 10.59 -36.35
C PRO A 157 -32.75 11.50 -35.51
N SER A 158 -32.73 12.75 -35.94
CA SER A 158 -32.25 13.92 -35.23
C SER A 158 -32.91 14.08 -33.86
N PHE A 159 -32.21 14.76 -32.96
CA PHE A 159 -32.58 15.10 -31.57
C PHE A 159 -32.23 14.09 -30.47
N LEU A 160 -30.97 14.08 -30.04
CA LEU A 160 -30.65 13.90 -28.62
C LEU A 160 -29.57 14.91 -28.14
N PRO A 161 -29.74 15.51 -26.95
CA PRO A 161 -28.87 16.56 -26.44
C PRO A 161 -27.56 16.00 -25.86
N LYS A 162 -26.44 16.64 -26.22
CA LYS A 162 -25.16 16.81 -25.47
C LYS A 162 -24.86 15.89 -24.25
N ILE A 163 -24.93 14.56 -24.38
CA ILE A 163 -24.46 13.61 -23.33
C ILE A 163 -23.60 12.51 -23.98
N LYS A 164 -22.59 12.88 -24.77
CA LYS A 164 -21.64 11.90 -25.36
C LYS A 164 -20.15 12.23 -25.22
N GLN A 165 -19.78 13.25 -24.44
CA GLN A 165 -18.37 13.68 -24.30
C GLN A 165 -17.71 13.31 -22.95
N ARG A 166 -18.31 12.43 -22.13
CA ARG A 166 -17.77 12.14 -20.78
C ARG A 166 -17.05 10.79 -20.62
N THR A 167 -17.17 9.87 -21.56
CA THR A 167 -16.62 8.51 -21.40
C THR A 167 -15.25 8.27 -22.05
N GLN A 168 -14.77 9.16 -22.92
CA GLN A 168 -13.47 8.96 -23.59
C GLN A 168 -12.26 9.51 -22.82
N ASN A 169 -12.46 10.10 -21.63
CA ASN A 169 -11.37 10.67 -20.82
C ASN A 169 -10.91 9.76 -19.65
N ILE A 170 -11.36 8.50 -19.63
CA ILE A 170 -11.02 7.53 -18.56
C ILE A 170 -9.92 6.55 -19.02
N LEU A 171 -9.74 6.33 -20.33
CA LEU A 171 -8.76 5.36 -20.85
C LEU A 171 -7.32 5.87 -20.97
N SER A 172 -7.08 7.19 -20.89
CA SER A 172 -5.76 7.79 -21.16
C SER A 172 -4.96 8.18 -19.90
N ARG A 173 -5.41 7.76 -18.71
CA ARG A 173 -4.61 7.85 -17.47
C ARG A 173 -4.11 6.48 -17.04
N SER A 174 -3.34 5.81 -17.90
CA SER A 174 -2.47 4.73 -17.44
C SER A 174 -1.40 5.35 -16.54
N VAL A 175 -1.64 5.31 -15.23
CA VAL A 175 -0.65 5.80 -14.27
C VAL A 175 0.56 4.86 -14.35
N PRO A 176 1.78 5.38 -14.50
CA PRO A 176 2.98 4.55 -14.57
C PRO A 176 3.08 3.64 -13.36
N ILE A 177 3.24 2.34 -13.64
CA ILE A 177 3.40 1.28 -12.63
C ILE A 177 4.88 0.95 -12.52
N ALA A 178 5.47 1.14 -11.34
CA ALA A 178 6.86 0.81 -11.05
C ALA A 178 6.95 -0.46 -10.21
N LYS A 179 7.94 -1.33 -10.49
CA LYS A 179 8.21 -2.57 -9.73
C LYS A 179 9.35 -2.35 -8.73
N CYS A 180 9.15 -2.75 -7.47
CA CYS A 180 10.19 -2.67 -6.45
C CYS A 180 11.34 -3.64 -6.72
N PRO A 181 12.62 -3.21 -6.77
CA PRO A 181 13.74 -4.13 -7.02
C PRO A 181 13.96 -5.11 -5.87
N SER A 182 13.58 -4.75 -4.63
CA SER A 182 13.82 -5.58 -3.45
C SER A 182 12.75 -6.65 -3.21
N CYS A 183 11.48 -6.41 -3.59
CA CYS A 183 10.39 -7.36 -3.35
C CYS A 183 9.52 -7.69 -4.59
N GLN A 184 9.87 -7.11 -5.74
CA GLN A 184 9.24 -7.32 -7.06
C GLN A 184 7.74 -6.95 -7.15
N LYS A 185 7.16 -6.34 -6.12
CA LYS A 185 5.77 -5.87 -6.15
C LYS A 185 5.61 -4.61 -7.01
N SER A 186 4.52 -4.55 -7.75
CA SER A 186 4.14 -3.44 -8.63
C SER A 186 3.31 -2.41 -7.86
N PHE A 187 3.62 -1.12 -8.03
CA PHE A 187 2.92 -0.02 -7.37
C PHE A 187 2.72 1.15 -8.31
N GLU A 188 1.67 1.93 -8.06
CA GLU A 188 1.54 3.29 -8.61
C GLU A 188 2.72 4.17 -8.13
N GLN A 189 3.21 5.09 -8.96
CA GLN A 189 4.43 5.86 -8.68
C GLN A 189 4.47 6.54 -7.29
N LYS A 190 3.36 7.14 -6.83
CA LYS A 190 3.26 7.73 -5.48
C LYS A 190 3.33 6.69 -4.35
N ALA A 191 2.85 5.47 -4.58
CA ALA A 191 2.92 4.38 -3.63
C ALA A 191 4.30 3.70 -3.65
N TYR A 192 4.94 3.65 -4.82
CA TYR A 192 6.29 3.12 -5.02
C TYR A 192 7.32 3.86 -4.16
N GLU A 193 7.30 5.20 -4.13
CA GLU A 193 8.23 6.01 -3.32
C GLU A 193 8.11 5.74 -1.81
N LYS A 194 6.88 5.58 -1.30
CA LYS A 194 6.66 5.23 0.12
C LYS A 194 7.08 3.79 0.40
N HIS A 195 6.82 2.90 -0.55
CA HIS A 195 7.16 1.49 -0.43
C HIS A 195 8.68 1.29 -0.40
N ILE A 196 9.45 1.93 -1.28
CA ILE A 196 10.90 1.68 -1.40
C ILE A 196 11.64 1.98 -0.09
N GLN A 197 11.28 3.07 0.60
CA GLN A 197 11.87 3.43 1.90
C GLN A 197 11.61 2.38 2.99
N LEU A 198 10.40 1.81 3.01
CA LEU A 198 10.03 0.76 3.96
C LEU A 198 10.62 -0.59 3.57
N CYS A 199 10.64 -0.89 2.28
CA CYS A 199 11.11 -2.16 1.73
C CYS A 199 12.60 -2.31 1.93
N ILE A 200 13.40 -1.28 1.63
CA ILE A 200 14.85 -1.26 1.92
C ILE A 200 15.09 -1.47 3.42
N ARG A 201 14.32 -0.80 4.28
CA ARG A 201 14.45 -0.96 5.74
C ARG A 201 14.15 -2.39 6.21
N ILE A 202 13.18 -3.07 5.60
CA ILE A 202 12.79 -4.43 5.97
C ILE A 202 13.76 -5.47 5.37
N ASN A 203 14.19 -5.27 4.12
CA ASN A 203 15.02 -6.23 3.39
C ASN A 203 16.52 -6.05 3.59
N SER A 204 17.00 -4.93 4.12
CA SER A 204 18.44 -4.68 4.36
C SER A 204 19.09 -5.60 5.40
N GLY A 205 18.44 -6.70 5.83
CA GLY A 205 19.00 -7.63 6.81
C GLY A 205 19.14 -7.03 8.22
N ASN A 206 18.97 -5.72 8.35
CA ASN A 206 18.69 -5.00 9.58
C ASN A 206 17.25 -5.33 10.00
N GLN A 207 17.00 -6.61 10.29
CA GLN A 207 16.18 -6.91 11.44
C GLN A 207 16.82 -6.14 12.59
N PHE A 208 16.33 -4.92 12.84
CA PHE A 208 16.27 -4.38 14.17
C PHE A 208 15.45 -5.40 14.94
N GLN A 209 16.12 -6.48 15.34
CA GLN A 209 15.70 -7.34 16.42
C GLN A 209 15.61 -6.35 17.55
N ARG A 210 14.41 -5.79 17.75
CA ARG A 210 14.14 -4.90 18.87
C ARG A 210 14.62 -5.71 20.05
N THR A 211 15.75 -5.29 20.61
CA THR A 211 16.38 -5.98 21.71
C THR A 211 15.42 -5.77 22.85
N ILE A 212 14.60 -6.79 23.09
CA ILE A 212 13.59 -6.70 24.13
C ILE A 212 14.29 -7.18 25.37
N PHE A 213 14.30 -6.32 26.37
CA PHE A 213 14.92 -6.57 27.66
C PHE A 213 13.86 -7.07 28.64
N CYS A 214 14.27 -7.95 29.55
CA CYS A 214 13.40 -8.41 30.62
C CYS A 214 13.04 -7.26 31.55
N THR A 215 11.74 -7.00 31.74
CA THR A 215 11.26 -5.98 32.68
C THR A 215 11.60 -6.28 34.14
N ASN A 216 11.95 -7.53 34.46
CA ASN A 216 12.27 -7.94 35.82
C ASN A 216 13.77 -7.90 36.12
N CYS A 217 14.63 -8.33 35.19
CA CYS A 217 16.07 -8.45 35.44
C CYS A 217 16.96 -7.67 34.47
N GLY A 218 16.39 -6.96 33.49
CA GLY A 218 17.16 -6.18 32.51
C GLY A 218 17.89 -6.98 31.43
N ASN A 219 17.99 -8.31 31.54
CA ASN A 219 18.71 -9.10 30.54
C ASN A 219 17.98 -9.19 29.19
N LYS A 220 18.77 -9.19 28.11
CA LYS A 220 18.27 -9.30 26.74
C LYS A 220 17.59 -10.66 26.53
N PHE A 221 16.35 -10.66 26.03
CA PHE A 221 15.70 -11.89 25.61
C PHE A 221 16.36 -12.43 24.34
N ALA A 222 16.59 -13.75 24.30
CA ALA A 222 16.87 -14.43 23.05
C ALA A 222 15.64 -14.33 22.12
N ASN A 223 15.88 -14.26 20.80
CA ASN A 223 14.82 -14.09 19.81
C ASN A 223 13.77 -15.21 19.97
N ASN A 224 12.50 -14.82 20.03
CA ASN A 224 11.35 -15.72 20.12
C ASN A 224 11.24 -16.56 21.41
N HIS A 225 12.03 -16.30 22.46
CA HIS A 225 11.84 -16.97 23.74
C HIS A 225 10.64 -16.40 24.52
N LYS A 226 9.79 -17.30 25.03
CA LYS A 226 8.64 -16.95 25.89
C LYS A 226 9.05 -16.58 27.31
N TYR A 227 10.21 -17.05 27.78
CA TYR A 227 10.72 -16.88 29.15
C TYR A 227 12.12 -16.29 29.12
N CYS A 228 12.46 -15.51 30.16
CA CYS A 228 13.79 -14.94 30.31
C CYS A 228 14.76 -16.03 30.75
N GLY A 229 15.86 -16.23 30.02
CA GLY A 229 16.87 -17.25 30.37
C GLY A 229 17.52 -17.01 31.74
N SER A 230 17.57 -15.76 32.22
CA SER A 230 18.23 -15.44 33.49
C SER A 230 17.30 -15.49 34.70
N CYS A 231 16.05 -15.05 34.57
CA CYS A 231 15.11 -15.01 35.71
C CYS A 231 13.91 -15.96 35.60
N GLY A 232 13.78 -16.71 34.51
CA GLY A 232 12.68 -17.66 34.26
C GLY A 232 11.29 -17.03 34.04
N LYS A 233 11.13 -15.71 34.23
CA LYS A 233 9.84 -15.03 34.11
C LYS A 233 9.39 -14.91 32.67
N LYS A 234 8.07 -15.03 32.46
CA LYS A 234 7.43 -14.92 31.14
C LYS A 234 7.52 -13.49 30.62
N ARG A 235 7.72 -13.36 29.31
CA ARG A 235 7.68 -12.09 28.60
C ARG A 235 6.25 -11.54 28.61
N LEU A 236 6.07 -10.35 29.18
CA LEU A 236 4.80 -9.60 29.20
C LEU A 236 4.53 -8.95 27.83
#